data_AF-A0A497M139-F1
#
_entry.id   AF-A0A497M139-F1
#
_cell.length_a   1.000
_cell.length_b   1.000
_cell.length_c   1.000
_cell.angle_alpha   90.00
_cell.angle_beta   90.00
_cell.angle_gamma   90.00
#
_symmetry.space_group_name_H-M   'P 1'
#
loop_
_entity.id
_entity.type
_entity.pdbx_description
1 polymer ?
#
loop_
_entity_poly.entity_id
_entity_poly.type
_entity_poly.pdbx_seq_one_letter_code
_entity_poly.pdbx_strand_id
1 'polypeptide(L)' 'GLSPILTATISLTPFFLAVWGIIPIETAYITSSILTLISLFLLGYYLGVRARGNGWIYGIKMLAVGAIVAIFIFLIELLV' A
#
# COMPACT_ATOMS: atom_id res chain seq x y z
N GLY A 1 -5.06 14.83 6.65
CA GLY A 1 -5.30 15.10 5.21
C GLY A 1 -4.06 14.89 4.35
N LEU A 2 -2.91 15.45 4.72
CA LEU A 2 -1.67 15.32 3.94
C LEU A 2 -1.06 13.91 3.93
N SER A 3 -1.11 13.18 5.06
CA SER A 3 -0.45 11.87 5.14
C SER A 3 -1.02 10.83 4.16
N PRO A 4 -2.35 10.67 3.96
CA PRO A 4 -2.87 9.71 2.98
C PRO A 4 -2.51 10.08 1.54
N ILE A 5 -2.46 11.38 1.21
CA ILE A 5 -2.09 11.86 -0.13
C ILE A 5 -0.64 11.50 -0.44
N LEU A 6 0.27 11.71 0.51
CA LEU A 6 1.68 11.35 0.36
C LEU A 6 1.86 9.84 0.17
N THR A 7 1.14 9.03 0.95
CA THR A 7 1.19 7.57 0.83
C THR A 7 0.65 7.09 -0.52
N ALA A 8 -0.48 7.64 -0.99
CA ALA A 8 -1.02 7.31 -2.30
C ALA A 8 -0.08 7.72 -3.45
N THR A 9 0.60 8.86 -3.32
CA THR A 9 1.55 9.35 -4.32
C THR A 9 2.73 8.36 -4.48
N ILE A 10 3.26 7.83 -3.38
CA ILE A 10 4.33 6.82 -3.40
C ILE A 10 3.87 5.58 -4.19
N SER A 11 2.67 5.07 -3.93
CA SER A 11 2.09 3.93 -4.65
C SER A 11 1.79 4.21 -6.14
N LEU A 12 1.50 5.46 -6.50
CA LEU A 12 1.22 5.85 -7.90
C LEU A 12 2.48 6.13 -8.72
N THR A 13 3.63 6.36 -8.08
CA THR A 13 4.90 6.66 -8.75
C THR A 13 5.26 5.66 -9.87
N PRO A 14 5.16 4.32 -9.69
CA PRO A 14 5.47 3.36 -10.74
C PRO A 14 4.51 3.47 -11.94
N PHE A 15 3.24 3.80 -11.69
CA PHE A 15 2.26 3.98 -12.76
C PHE A 15 2.53 5.25 -13.57
N PHE A 16 2.96 6.34 -12.94
CA PHE A 16 3.41 7.54 -13.66
C PHE A 16 4.61 7.22 -14.58
N LEU A 17 5.55 6.38 -14.12
CA LEU A 17 6.68 5.93 -14.95
C LEU A 17 6.23 5.04 -16.12
N ALA A 18 5.22 4.19 -15.93
CA ALA A 18 4.65 3.38 -17.00
C ALA A 18 3.93 4.23 -18.06
N VAL A 19 3.22 5.28 -17.66
CA VAL A 19 2.54 6.22 -18.58
C VAL A 19 3.55 6.91 -19.51
N TRP A 20 4.77 7.17 -19.03
CA TRP A 20 5.86 7.74 -19.83
C TRP A 20 6.65 6.70 -20.63
N GLY A 21 6.25 5.43 -20.59
CA GLY A 21 6.89 4.34 -21.34
C GLY A 21 8.26 3.91 -20.80
N ILE A 22 8.64 4.34 -19.58
CA ILE A 22 9.94 4.02 -18.98
C ILE A 22 9.98 2.56 -18.51
N ILE A 23 8.86 2.07 -17.96
CA ILE A 23 8.71 0.70 -17.48
C ILE A 23 7.44 0.05 -18.03
N PRO A 24 7.43 -1.28 -18.27
CA PRO A 24 6.22 -2.00 -18.63
C PRO A 24 5.13 -1.87 -17.55
N ILE A 25 3.87 -1.91 -17.97
CA ILE A 25 2.72 -1.84 -17.04
C ILE A 25 2.73 -2.98 -16.02
N GLU A 26 3.16 -4.18 -16.43
CA GLU A 26 3.32 -5.34 -15.54
C GLU A 26 4.34 -5.07 -14.43
N THR A 27 5.49 -4.49 -14.79
CA THR A 27 6.52 -4.10 -13.85
C THR A 27 6.01 -3.02 -12.90
N ALA A 28 5.31 -2.01 -13.41
CA ALA A 28 4.72 -0.96 -12.59
C ALA A 28 3.70 -1.51 -11.59
N TYR A 29 2.88 -2.48 -11.99
CA TYR A 29 1.91 -3.13 -11.12
C TYR A 29 2.60 -3.86 -9.96
N ILE A 30 3.62 -4.67 -10.25
CA ILE A 30 4.37 -5.42 -9.24
C ILE A 30 5.08 -4.44 -8.29
N THR A 31 5.77 -3.42 -8.83
CA THR A 31 6.50 -2.43 -8.02
C THR A 31 5.56 -1.61 -7.15
N SER A 32 4.41 -1.19 -7.67
CA SER A 32 3.40 -0.44 -6.91
C SER A 32 2.80 -1.28 -5.78
N SER A 33 2.52 -2.56 -6.06
CA SER A 33 2.01 -3.49 -5.04
C SER A 33 3.00 -3.65 -3.88
N ILE A 34 4.29 -3.85 -4.20
CA ILE A 34 5.36 -3.95 -3.20
C ILE A 34 5.50 -2.65 -2.40
N LEU A 35 5.52 -1.49 -3.07
CA LEU A 35 5.62 -0.18 -2.42
C LEU A 35 4.44 0.08 -1.48
N THR A 36 3.24 -0.34 -1.87
CA THR A 36 2.03 -0.19 -1.06
C THR A 36 2.11 -1.05 0.20
N LEU A 37 2.53 -2.31 0.09
CA LEU A 37 2.72 -3.20 1.25
C LEU A 37 3.80 -2.67 2.20
N ILE A 38 4.94 -2.22 1.66
CA ILE A 38 6.01 -1.59 2.46
C ILE A 38 5.47 -0.36 3.17
N SER A 39 4.72 0.49 2.48
CA SER A 39 4.15 1.72 3.06
C SER A 39 3.17 1.40 4.19
N LEU A 40 2.26 0.44 3.99
CA LEU A 40 1.32 -0.01 5.03
C LEU A 40 2.06 -0.57 6.25
N PHE A 41 3.07 -1.40 6.03
CA PHE A 41 3.87 -1.97 7.10
C PHE A 41 4.63 -0.89 7.88
N LEU A 42 5.31 0.05 7.19
CA LEU A 42 6.04 1.13 7.82
C LEU A 42 5.12 2.07 8.60
N LEU A 43 3.95 2.39 8.06
CA LEU A 43 2.94 3.21 8.76
C LEU A 43 2.41 2.47 9.99
N GLY A 44 2.10 1.18 9.88
CA GLY A 44 1.70 0.35 11.02
C GLY A 44 2.79 0.27 12.07
N TYR A 45 4.04 0.06 11.66
CA TYR A 45 5.20 0.04 12.55
C TYR A 45 5.37 1.37 13.27
N TYR A 46 5.32 2.48 12.53
CA TYR A 46 5.43 3.83 13.08
C TYR A 46 4.35 4.11 14.13
N LEU A 47 3.09 3.76 13.83
CA LEU A 47 1.98 3.90 14.77
C LEU A 47 2.18 3.03 16.01
N GLY A 48 2.63 1.79 15.85
CA GLY A 48 2.88 0.88 16.97
C GLY A 48 3.98 1.37 17.91
N VAL A 49 5.09 1.89 17.37
CA VAL A 49 6.17 2.50 18.17
C VAL A 49 5.68 3.75 18.91
N ARG A 50 4.94 4.64 18.23
CA ARG A 50 4.37 5.85 18.86
C ARG A 50 3.32 5.53 19.93
N ALA A 51 2.57 4.43 19.78
CA ALA A 51 1.57 3.98 20.74
C ALA A 51 2.15 3.24 21.95
N ARG A 52 3.49 3.24 22.16
CA ARG A 52 4.20 2.43 23.17
C ARG A 52 3.92 0.93 23.09
N GLY A 53 3.46 0.46 21.93
CA GLY A 53 3.22 -0.95 21.64
C GLY A 53 4.37 -1.58 20.86
N ASN A 54 4.23 -2.86 20.53
CA ASN A 54 5.21 -3.52 19.67
C ASN A 54 4.98 -3.12 18.20
N GLY A 55 5.85 -2.28 17.64
CA GLY A 55 5.76 -1.79 16.25
C GLY A 55 5.52 -2.89 15.23
N TRP A 56 6.19 -4.03 15.39
CA TRP A 56 6.03 -5.21 14.54
C TRP A 56 4.60 -5.75 14.49
N ILE A 57 3.91 -5.83 15.65
CA ILE A 57 2.53 -6.32 15.73
C ILE A 57 1.59 -5.38 14.97
N TYR A 58 1.79 -4.07 15.12
CA TYR A 58 0.98 -3.09 14.41
C TYR A 58 1.25 -3.07 12.90
N GLY A 59 2.50 -3.25 12.48
CA GLY A 59 2.85 -3.42 11.06
C GLY A 59 2.15 -4.63 10.43
N ILE A 60 2.20 -5.80 11.07
CA ILE A 60 1.52 -7.01 10.60
C ILE A 60 0.00 -6.83 10.60
N LYS A 61 -0.57 -6.21 11.65
CA LYS A 61 -2.01 -5.89 11.69
C LYS A 61 -2.44 -5.00 10.53
N MET A 62 -1.66 -3.97 10.20
CA MET A 62 -1.96 -3.09 9.06
C MET A 62 -1.87 -3.82 7.72
N LEU A 63 -0.91 -4.74 7.55
CA LEU A 63 -0.86 -5.61 6.37
C LEU A 63 -2.11 -6.49 6.26
N ALA A 64 -2.56 -7.09 7.37
CA ALA A 64 -3.77 -7.90 7.40
C ALA A 64 -5.02 -7.09 7.03
N VAL A 65 -5.16 -5.87 7.56
CA VAL A 65 -6.26 -4.97 7.18
C VAL A 65 -6.19 -4.62 5.70
N GLY A 66 -5.01 -4.31 5.16
CA GLY A 66 -4.82 -4.04 3.74
C GLY A 66 -5.23 -5.23 2.85
N ALA A 67 -4.85 -6.45 3.23
CA ALA A 67 -5.23 -7.66 2.53
C ALA A 67 -6.76 -7.90 2.56
N ILE A 68 -7.39 -7.71 3.72
CA ILE A 68 -8.85 -7.81 3.86
C ILE A 68 -9.55 -6.80 2.96
N VAL A 69 -9.11 -5.54 2.95
CA VAL A 69 -9.68 -4.50 2.08
C VAL A 69 -9.48 -4.84 0.60
N ALA A 70 -8.31 -5.34 0.20
CA ALA A 70 -8.05 -5.77 -1.17
C ALA A 70 -9.00 -6.91 -1.60
N ILE A 71 -9.26 -7.88 -0.73
CA ILE A 71 -10.23 -8.96 -0.97
C ILE A 71 -11.65 -8.38 -1.14
N PHE A 72 -12.05 -7.43 -0.30
CA PHE A 72 -13.36 -6.77 -0.45
C PHE A 72 -13.47 -6.00 -1.76
N ILE A 73 -12.44 -5.25 -2.16
CA ILE A 73 -12.43 -4.53 -3.43
C ILE A 73 -12.55 -5.50 -4.59
N PHE A 74 -11.76 -6.59 -4.58
CA PHE A 74 -11.82 -7.62 -5.61
C PHE A 74 -13.21 -8.28 -5.70
N LEU A 75 -13.85 -8.54 -4.54
CA LEU A 75 -15.20 -9.10 -4.50
C LEU A 75 -16.25 -8.13 -5.06
N ILE A 76 -16.10 -6.83 -4.79
CA ILE A 76 -16.98 -5.78 -5.34
C ILE A 76 -16.79 -5.69 -6.86
N GLU A 77 -15.54 -5.72 -7.33
CA GLU A 77 -15.22 -5.69 -8.76
C GLU A 77 -15.77 -6.91 -9.51
N LEU A 78 -15.85 -8.08 -8.87
CA LEU A 78 -16.46 -9.28 -9.45
C LEU A 78 -18.00 -9.16 -9.61
N LEU A 79 -18.64 -8.30 -8.81
CA LEU A 79 -20.10 -8.15 -8.80
C LEU A 79 -20.60 -7.10 -9.81
N VAL A 80 -19.74 -6.14 -10.19
CA VAL A 80 -20.04 -5.02 -11.11
C VAL A 80 -19.72 -5.42 -12.54
#